data_AF-A0A1F8TTL6-F1
#
_entry.id   AF-A0A1F8TTL6-F1
#
_cell.length_a   1.000
_cell.length_b   1.000
_cell.length_c   1.000
_cell.angle_alpha   90.00
_cell.angle_beta   90.00
_cell.angle_gamma   90.00
#
_symmetry.space_group_name_H-M   'P 1'
#
loop_
_entity.id
_entity.type
_entity.pdbx_description
1 polymer ?
#
loop_
_entity_poly.entity_id
_entity_poly.type
_entity_poly.pdbx_seq_one_letter_code
_entity_poly.pdbx_strand_id
1 'polypeptide(L)'
;MTDISIAEAKSSFSELVSRTAAGERFVIRRRGRVVAALVNPDELERLERNANMAYRLALALGQDSALLEKVKRGDAHPAMAAYGLWDADEFSKLTDEIYAERESSPSRPPVNL
;
A
#
# COMPACT_ATOMS: atom_id res chain seq x y z
N MET A 1 -6.30 17.59 2.09
CA MET A 1 -6.30 16.70 0.91
C MET A 1 -7.75 16.49 0.55
N THR A 2 -8.14 16.89 -0.66
CA THR A 2 -9.55 17.05 -1.04
C THR A 2 -9.91 16.05 -2.13
N ASP A 3 -10.99 15.30 -1.94
CA ASP A 3 -11.49 14.36 -2.95
C ASP A 3 -12.32 15.08 -4.01
N ILE A 4 -12.01 14.84 -5.27
CA ILE A 4 -12.75 15.35 -6.43
C ILE A 4 -13.04 14.22 -7.41
N SER A 5 -14.13 14.33 -8.15
CA SER A 5 -14.45 13.43 -9.24
C SER A 5 -13.58 13.71 -10.47
N ILE A 6 -13.43 12.71 -11.33
CA ILE A 6 -12.76 12.88 -12.63
C ILE A 6 -13.49 13.87 -13.55
N ALA A 7 -14.79 14.12 -13.32
CA ALA A 7 -15.56 15.10 -14.09
C ALA A 7 -15.17 16.52 -13.68
N GLU A 8 -15.13 16.81 -12.37
CA GLU A 8 -14.68 18.10 -11.83
C GLU A 8 -13.21 18.38 -12.18
N ALA A 9 -12.37 17.35 -12.11
CA ALA A 9 -10.96 17.48 -12.48
C ALA A 9 -10.78 17.92 -13.95
N LYS A 10 -11.67 17.47 -14.85
CA LYS A 10 -11.64 17.84 -16.27
C LYS A 10 -12.22 19.23 -16.52
N SER A 11 -13.32 19.59 -15.85
CA SER A 11 -13.98 20.89 -16.06
C SER A 11 -13.17 22.06 -15.51
N SER A 12 -12.39 21.83 -14.45
CA SER A 12 -11.68 22.89 -13.70
C SER A 12 -10.18 22.66 -13.62
N PHE A 13 -9.58 21.99 -14.61
CA PHE A 13 -8.18 21.55 -14.55
C PHE A 13 -7.20 22.69 -14.27
N SER A 14 -7.29 23.80 -15.00
CA SER A 14 -6.37 24.94 -14.84
C SER A 14 -6.45 25.59 -13.44
N GLU A 15 -7.65 25.67 -12.87
CA GLU A 15 -7.86 26.17 -11.50
C GLU A 15 -7.21 25.23 -10.49
N LEU A 16 -7.45 23.91 -10.63
CA LEU A 16 -6.88 22.90 -9.76
C LEU A 16 -5.35 22.89 -9.81
N VAL A 17 -4.74 23.08 -10.99
CA VAL A 17 -3.29 23.23 -11.12
C VAL A 17 -2.79 24.48 -10.37
N SER A 18 -3.47 25.61 -10.52
CA SER A 18 -3.10 26.86 -9.84
C SER A 18 -3.17 26.72 -8.31
N ARG A 19 -4.24 26.11 -7.82
CA ARG A 19 -4.43 25.80 -6.39
C ARG A 19 -3.40 24.80 -5.88
N THR A 20 -3.08 23.80 -6.70
CA THR A 20 -2.04 22.82 -6.36
C THR A 20 -0.68 23.50 -6.26
N ALA A 21 -0.33 24.39 -7.18
CA ALA A 21 0.90 25.17 -7.12
C ALA A 21 1.00 26.01 -5.83
N ALA A 22 -0.14 26.49 -5.30
CA ALA A 22 -0.22 27.16 -4.00
C ALA A 22 -0.14 26.21 -2.78
N GLY A 23 -0.05 24.89 -2.99
CA GLY A 23 0.12 23.89 -1.94
C GLY A 23 -1.10 23.02 -1.65
N GLU A 24 -2.22 23.22 -2.35
CA GLU A 24 -3.36 22.32 -2.21
C GLU A 24 -3.07 20.94 -2.80
N ARG A 25 -3.75 19.91 -2.25
CA ARG A 25 -3.60 18.51 -2.68
C ARG A 25 -4.95 17.90 -2.96
N PHE A 26 -5.09 17.25 -4.11
CA PHE A 26 -6.36 16.66 -4.55
C PHE A 26 -6.23 15.17 -4.82
N VAL A 27 -7.27 14.41 -4.49
CA VAL A 27 -7.44 13.01 -4.88
C VAL A 27 -8.51 12.95 -5.94
N ILE A 28 -8.18 12.40 -7.11
CA ILE A 28 -9.10 12.26 -8.22
C ILE A 28 -9.72 10.86 -8.18
N ARG A 29 -11.04 10.81 -8.16
CA ARG A 29 -11.83 9.58 -8.14
C ARG A 29 -12.63 9.36 -9.42
N ARG A 30 -12.68 8.12 -9.88
CA ARG A 30 -13.56 7.67 -10.98
C ARG A 30 -14.46 6.56 -10.46
N ARG A 31 -15.78 6.81 -10.45
CA ARG A 31 -16.79 5.85 -9.96
C ARG A 31 -16.46 5.33 -8.56
N GLY A 32 -16.11 6.24 -7.64
CA GLY A 32 -15.74 5.93 -6.26
C GLY A 32 -14.31 5.43 -6.03
N ARG A 33 -13.61 4.97 -7.08
CA ARG A 33 -12.22 4.48 -6.98
C ARG A 33 -11.22 5.62 -7.15
N VAL A 34 -10.19 5.65 -6.30
CA VAL A 34 -9.05 6.56 -6.47
C VAL A 34 -8.29 6.18 -7.74
N VAL A 35 -8.02 7.15 -8.60
CA VAL A 35 -7.32 6.92 -9.88
C VAL A 35 -6.09 7.80 -10.09
N ALA A 36 -6.03 8.96 -9.42
CA ALA A 36 -4.88 9.85 -9.48
C ALA A 36 -4.85 10.77 -8.26
N ALA A 37 -3.72 11.45 -8.05
CA ALA A 37 -3.59 12.56 -7.12
C ALA A 37 -2.90 13.73 -7.83
N LEU A 38 -3.24 14.95 -7.44
CA LEU A 38 -2.60 16.17 -7.90
C LEU A 38 -1.88 16.82 -6.71
N VAL A 39 -0.57 16.97 -6.85
CA VAL A 39 0.35 17.56 -5.87
C VAL A 39 1.32 18.49 -6.59
N ASN A 40 1.91 19.45 -5.88
CA ASN A 40 2.90 20.33 -6.49
C ASN A 40 4.25 19.60 -6.69
N PRO A 41 5.12 20.15 -7.55
CA PRO A 41 6.42 19.52 -7.84
C PRO A 41 7.30 19.34 -6.61
N ASP A 42 7.35 20.33 -5.71
CA ASP A 42 8.19 20.28 -4.50
C ASP A 42 7.75 19.16 -3.54
N GLU A 43 6.45 18.95 -3.41
CA GLU A 43 5.88 17.86 -2.63
C GLU A 43 6.22 16.51 -3.26
N LEU A 44 6.08 16.39 -4.58
CA LEU A 44 6.46 15.18 -5.31
C LEU A 44 7.94 14.84 -5.07
N GLU A 45 8.83 15.82 -5.20
CA GLU A 45 10.27 15.64 -4.95
C GLU A 45 10.55 15.20 -3.50
N ARG A 46 9.86 15.80 -2.52
CA ARG A 46 9.97 15.41 -1.11
C ARG A 46 9.52 13.96 -0.88
N LEU A 47 8.41 13.56 -1.48
CA LEU A 47 7.90 12.19 -1.38
C LEU A 47 8.87 11.18 -1.99
N GLU A 48 9.40 11.47 -3.19
CA GLU A 48 10.39 10.63 -3.86
C GLU A 48 11.70 10.54 -3.07
N ARG A 49 12.18 11.65 -2.52
CA ARG A 49 13.40 11.68 -1.70
C ARG A 49 13.24 10.85 -0.43
N ASN A 50 12.11 10.99 0.26
CA ASN A 50 11.81 10.22 1.46
C ASN A 50 11.70 8.72 1.15
N ALA A 51 11.03 8.35 0.06
CA ALA A 51 10.92 6.95 -0.38
C ALA A 51 12.31 6.35 -0.69
N ASN A 52 13.17 7.09 -1.41
CA ASN A 52 14.53 6.65 -1.71
C ASN A 52 15.40 6.52 -0.45
N MET A 53 15.28 7.44 0.51
CA MET A 53 15.98 7.35 1.79
C MET A 53 15.54 6.12 2.58
N ALA A 54 14.23 5.87 2.69
CA ALA A 54 13.70 4.70 3.38
C ALA A 54 14.19 3.40 2.74
N TYR A 55 14.19 3.33 1.40
CA TYR A 55 14.72 2.18 0.66
C TYR A 55 16.21 1.93 0.94
N ARG A 56 17.03 2.99 0.89
CA ARG A 56 18.47 2.89 1.19
C ARG A 56 18.74 2.47 2.63
N LEU A 57 17.94 2.97 3.57
CA LEU A 57 18.03 2.58 4.98
C LEU A 57 17.70 1.10 5.15
N ALA A 58 16.62 0.61 4.51
CA ALA A 58 16.25 -0.80 4.56
C ALA A 58 17.38 -1.71 4.03
N LEU A 59 18.02 -1.34 2.91
CA LEU A 59 19.18 -2.06 2.39
C LEU A 59 20.37 -2.04 3.35
N ALA A 60 20.68 -0.89 3.95
CA ALA A 60 21.76 -0.76 4.92
C ALA A 60 21.52 -1.60 6.19
N LEU A 61 20.26 -1.83 6.54
CA LEU A 61 19.84 -2.71 7.64
C LEU A 61 19.78 -4.19 7.24
N GLY A 62 20.19 -4.56 6.02
CA GLY A 62 20.30 -5.95 5.57
C GLY A 62 19.00 -6.55 5.03
N GLN A 63 18.00 -5.74 4.68
CA GLN A 63 16.78 -6.22 4.04
C GLN A 63 17.08 -6.72 2.62
N ASP A 64 16.39 -7.79 2.20
CA ASP A 64 16.52 -8.35 0.85
C ASP A 64 15.99 -7.37 -0.21
N SER A 65 16.82 -7.05 -1.20
CA SER A 65 16.47 -6.15 -2.29
C SER A 65 15.33 -6.69 -3.15
N ALA A 66 15.22 -8.01 -3.33
CA ALA A 66 14.13 -8.63 -4.08
C ALA A 66 12.79 -8.41 -3.37
N LEU A 67 12.78 -8.52 -2.04
CA LEU A 67 11.61 -8.23 -1.22
C LEU A 67 11.24 -6.74 -1.24
N LEU A 68 12.23 -5.85 -1.17
CA LEU A 68 11.99 -4.40 -1.26
C LEU A 68 11.39 -3.98 -2.60
N GLU A 69 11.77 -4.61 -3.71
CA GLU A 69 11.13 -4.36 -5.02
C GLU A 69 9.69 -4.88 -5.08
N LYS A 70 9.36 -6.01 -4.43
CA LYS A 70 7.97 -6.46 -4.26
C LYS A 70 7.15 -5.43 -3.49
N VAL A 71 7.70 -4.89 -2.39
CA VAL A 71 7.04 -3.83 -1.60
C VAL A 71 6.83 -2.57 -2.43
N LYS A 72 7.82 -2.14 -3.20
CA LYS A 72 7.74 -0.94 -4.06
C LYS A 72 6.67 -1.06 -5.14
N ARG A 73 6.46 -2.25 -5.70
CA ARG A 73 5.39 -2.52 -6.68
C ARG A 73 4.01 -2.68 -6.05
N GLY A 74 3.93 -2.77 -4.72
CA GLY A 74 2.69 -3.04 -3.99
C GLY A 74 2.31 -4.51 -3.93
N ASP A 75 3.21 -5.43 -4.31
CA ASP A 75 2.99 -6.88 -4.27
C ASP A 75 3.13 -7.44 -2.84
N ALA A 76 3.79 -6.70 -1.95
CA ALA A 76 4.03 -7.10 -0.56
C ALA A 76 3.75 -5.92 0.39
N HIS A 77 3.17 -6.22 1.56
CA HIS A 77 2.90 -5.21 2.57
C HIS A 77 4.19 -4.88 3.35
N PRO A 78 4.60 -3.59 3.48
CA PRO A 78 5.89 -3.23 4.06
C PRO A 78 6.10 -3.74 5.49
N ALA A 79 5.08 -3.61 6.34
CA ALA A 79 5.17 -4.06 7.73
C ALA A 79 5.26 -5.58 7.85
N MET A 80 4.68 -6.34 6.90
CA MET A 80 4.70 -7.80 6.92
C MET A 80 6.02 -8.34 6.34
N ALA A 81 6.47 -7.74 5.24
CA ALA A 81 7.76 -8.00 4.62
C ALA A 81 8.93 -7.85 5.61
N ALA A 82 8.89 -6.85 6.49
CA ALA A 82 9.93 -6.63 7.51
C ALA A 82 10.13 -7.81 8.48
N TYR A 83 9.11 -8.66 8.66
CA TYR A 83 9.18 -9.85 9.53
C TYR A 83 9.29 -11.17 8.74
N GLY A 84 9.54 -11.11 7.43
CA GLY A 84 9.61 -12.29 6.57
C GLY A 84 8.26 -12.98 6.34
N LEU A 85 7.16 -12.27 6.58
CA LEU A 85 5.81 -12.79 6.42
C LEU A 85 5.24 -12.27 5.10
N TRP A 86 5.17 -13.14 4.09
CA TRP A 86 4.41 -13.06 2.83
C TRP A 86 5.21 -13.13 1.52
N ASP A 87 5.22 -14.34 0.98
CA ASP A 87 4.86 -14.66 -0.41
C ASP A 87 3.33 -14.96 -0.50
N ALA A 88 2.64 -14.58 -1.58
CA ALA A 88 1.23 -14.91 -1.80
C ALA A 88 0.98 -16.44 -1.83
N ASP A 89 1.97 -17.20 -2.31
CA ASP A 89 1.91 -18.66 -2.36
C ASP A 89 2.03 -19.29 -0.95
N GLU A 90 2.71 -18.61 -0.01
CA GLU A 90 2.77 -19.05 1.39
C GLU A 90 1.43 -18.92 2.09
N PHE A 91 0.61 -17.92 1.75
CA PHE A 91 -0.70 -17.76 2.36
C PHE A 91 -1.67 -18.88 1.97
N SER A 92 -1.63 -19.33 0.71
CA SER A 92 -2.44 -20.47 0.26
C SER A 92 -2.01 -21.74 1.01
N LYS A 93 -0.71 -22.00 1.10
CA LYS A 93 -0.18 -23.16 1.82
C LYS A 93 -0.54 -23.13 3.31
N LEU A 94 -0.40 -21.98 3.97
CA LEU A 94 -0.78 -21.82 5.37
C LEU A 94 -2.30 -22.02 5.57
N THR A 95 -3.11 -21.53 4.64
CA THR A 95 -4.56 -21.71 4.69
C THR A 95 -4.92 -23.19 4.59
N ASP A 96 -4.31 -23.90 3.63
CA ASP A 96 -4.50 -25.33 3.44
C ASP A 96 -4.04 -26.12 4.68
N GLU A 97 -2.92 -25.75 5.28
CA GLU A 97 -2.38 -26.35 6.51
C GLU A 97 -3.33 -26.14 7.70
N ILE A 98 -3.86 -24.93 7.89
CA ILE A 98 -4.87 -24.62 8.92
C ILE A 98 -6.14 -25.46 8.72
N TYR A 99 -6.61 -25.63 7.48
CA TYR A 99 -7.78 -26.46 7.20
C TYR A 99 -7.50 -27.94 7.49
N ALA A 100 -6.36 -28.47 7.05
CA ALA A 100 -5.95 -29.85 7.32
C ALA A 100 -5.81 -30.13 8.83
N GLU A 101 -5.26 -29.18 9.60
CA GLU A 101 -5.14 -29.31 11.04
C GLU A 101 -6.50 -29.25 11.75
N ARG A 102 -7.44 -28.44 11.24
CA ARG A 102 -8.81 -28.40 11.76
C ARG A 102 -9.61 -29.67 11.46
N GLU A 103 -9.36 -30.31 10.32
CA GLU A 103 -10.01 -31.58 9.97
C GLU A 103 -9.45 -32.75 10.78
N SER A 104 -8.17 -32.71 11.15
CA SER A 104 -7.50 -33.77 11.91
C SER A 104 -7.57 -33.58 13.44
N SER A 105 -7.84 -32.37 13.91
CA SER A 105 -7.97 -32.08 15.34
C SER A 105 -9.32 -32.57 15.89
N PRO A 106 -9.35 -33.34 16.99
CA PRO A 106 -10.60 -33.72 17.63
C PRO A 106 -11.34 -32.47 18.12
N SER A 107 -12.67 -32.49 18.06
CA SER A 107 -13.49 -31.33 18.44
C SER A 107 -13.11 -30.86 19.85
N ARG A 108 -12.90 -29.55 20.00
CA ARG A 108 -12.59 -28.91 21.28
C ARG A 108 -13.57 -29.41 22.35
N PRO A 109 -13.10 -29.97 23.47
CA PRO A 109 -14.00 -30.49 24.50
C PRO A 109 -14.92 -29.37 24.99
N PRO A 110 -16.20 -29.66 25.28
CA PRO A 110 -17.14 -28.65 25.71
C PRO A 110 -16.62 -27.95 26.96
N VAL A 111 -16.58 -26.62 26.90
CA VAL A 111 -16.27 -25.79 28.07
C VAL A 111 -17.52 -25.81 28.95
N ASN A 112 -17.50 -26.60 30.01
CA ASN A 112 -18.53 -26.52 31.05
C ASN A 112 -18.33 -25.18 31.79
N LEU A 113 -19.27 -24.26 31.58
CA LEU A 113 -19.41 -23.01 32.33
C LEU A 113 -20.16 -23.27 33.64
#